data_AF-A0A2W5T5R2-F1
#
_entry.id   AF-A0A2W5T5R2-F1
#
_cell.length_a   1.000
_cell.length_b   1.000
_cell.length_c   1.000
_cell.angle_alpha   90.00
_cell.angle_beta   90.00
_cell.angle_gamma   90.00
#
_symmetry.space_group_name_H-M   'P 1'
#
loop_
_entity.id
_entity.type
_entity.pdbx_description
1 polymer ?
#
loop_
_entity_poly.entity_id
_entity_poly.type
_entity_poly.pdbx_seq_one_letter_code
_entity_poly.pdbx_strand_id
1 'polypeptide(L)'
;MSYPISEDAQDQLDQWPPTARVLFNELLEDAGSDLQRELILRAVASAHTPGEVHAFADQLRAMSDEEAYEACTLHDTAPEDYTVSQLLRAEADPLFAFELKGGTIEPNEVTPAFTPPPRQAVKVRHLNDEPMIDPLVAVLSRKRSSESFEAESPGVRPKSLDWNELQPNRPPPPKKDDSLGSSQGTRFLEGILGEATRSLQISWKEHDVDLPGGLSMQEAVSSAAGALARGIPVPCAVGARAGDHRLFVVMLQLSTSGKNRAIQLYNPFSTEVLWVNEGDLLASYELPFANKMNRRITRIVLPQSLRAAF
;
A
#
# COMPACT_ATOMS: atom_id res chain seq x y z
N MET A 1 2.43 -35.08 -17.25
CA MET A 1 2.57 -34.94 -15.78
C MET A 1 2.33 -33.48 -15.48
N SER A 2 1.46 -33.15 -14.51
CA SER A 2 1.22 -31.74 -14.17
C SER A 2 2.45 -31.20 -13.44
N TYR A 3 3.06 -30.15 -13.98
CA TYR A 3 4.14 -29.45 -13.28
C TYR A 3 3.56 -28.75 -12.03
N PRO A 4 4.27 -28.76 -10.88
CA PRO A 4 3.80 -28.04 -9.71
C PRO A 4 3.88 -26.53 -9.97
N ILE A 5 2.73 -25.86 -9.95
CA ILE A 5 2.63 -24.40 -10.05
C ILE A 5 2.61 -23.84 -8.63
N SER A 6 3.40 -22.79 -8.37
CA SER A 6 3.38 -22.10 -7.07
C SER A 6 2.04 -21.39 -6.83
N GLU A 7 1.67 -21.20 -5.56
CA GLU A 7 0.42 -20.52 -5.20
C GLU A 7 0.36 -19.10 -5.79
N ASP A 8 1.47 -18.36 -5.72
CA ASP A 8 1.57 -17.01 -6.28
C ASP A 8 1.40 -17.00 -7.81
N ALA A 9 2.01 -17.95 -8.53
CA ALA A 9 1.83 -18.06 -9.98
C ALA A 9 0.37 -18.42 -10.32
N GLN A 10 -0.25 -19.32 -9.57
CA GLN A 10 -1.65 -19.71 -9.76
C GLN A 10 -2.60 -18.51 -9.56
N ASP A 11 -2.40 -17.72 -8.50
CA ASP A 11 -3.19 -16.52 -8.23
C ASP A 11 -3.07 -15.47 -9.35
N GLN A 12 -1.89 -15.34 -9.97
CA GLN A 12 -1.70 -14.45 -11.12
C GLN A 12 -2.32 -15.01 -12.40
N LEU A 13 -2.17 -16.31 -12.67
CA LEU A 13 -2.82 -16.98 -13.81
C LEU A 13 -4.34 -16.89 -13.73
N ASP A 14 -4.90 -16.94 -12.52
CA ASP A 14 -6.34 -16.82 -12.31
C ASP A 14 -6.91 -15.43 -12.61
N GLN A 15 -6.04 -14.42 -12.75
CA GLN A 15 -6.41 -13.09 -13.22
C GLN A 15 -6.30 -12.95 -14.74
N TRP A 16 -5.58 -13.87 -15.40
CA TRP A 16 -5.40 -13.83 -16.85
C TRP A 16 -6.68 -14.29 -17.60
N PRO A 17 -6.93 -13.77 -18.82
CA PRO A 17 -8.00 -14.26 -19.68
C PRO A 17 -7.85 -15.76 -19.98
N PRO A 18 -8.94 -16.52 -20.18
CA PRO A 18 -8.87 -17.96 -20.45
C PRO A 18 -7.99 -18.33 -21.64
N THR A 19 -7.99 -17.49 -22.68
CA THR A 19 -7.12 -17.67 -23.87
C THR A 19 -5.63 -17.57 -23.52
N ALA A 20 -5.26 -16.64 -22.64
CA ALA A 20 -3.88 -16.47 -22.19
C ALA A 20 -3.41 -17.63 -21.29
N ARG A 21 -4.32 -18.29 -20.57
CA ARG A 21 -3.99 -19.49 -19.78
C ARG A 21 -3.71 -20.70 -20.66
N VAL A 22 -4.43 -20.84 -21.78
CA VAL A 22 -4.13 -21.87 -22.79
C VAL A 22 -2.75 -21.62 -23.38
N LEU A 23 -2.48 -20.38 -23.80
CA LEU A 23 -1.16 -19.97 -24.28
C LEU A 23 -0.05 -20.26 -23.26
N PHE A 24 -0.28 -19.96 -21.98
CA PHE A 24 0.67 -20.26 -20.93
C PHE A 24 1.01 -21.76 -20.83
N ASN A 25 0.02 -22.65 -20.95
CA ASN A 25 0.27 -24.09 -20.98
C ASN A 25 1.09 -24.50 -22.21
N GLU A 26 0.80 -23.91 -23.38
CA GLU A 26 1.60 -24.11 -24.61
C GLU A 26 3.05 -23.68 -24.39
N LEU A 27 3.28 -22.51 -23.78
CA LEU A 27 4.62 -22.02 -23.44
C LEU A 27 5.37 -22.99 -22.52
N LEU A 28 4.70 -23.56 -21.52
CA LEU A 28 5.30 -24.56 -20.64
C LEU A 28 5.60 -25.87 -21.36
N GLU A 29 4.73 -26.32 -22.28
CA GLU A 29 4.96 -27.52 -23.09
C GLU A 29 6.16 -27.34 -24.02
N ASP A 30 6.27 -26.17 -24.65
CA ASP A 30 7.34 -25.80 -25.59
C ASP A 30 8.68 -25.48 -24.92
N ALA A 31 8.71 -25.26 -23.60
CA ALA A 31 9.95 -25.01 -22.87
C ALA A 31 10.89 -26.22 -22.98
N GLY A 32 12.10 -25.98 -23.48
CA GLY A 32 13.09 -27.01 -23.82
C GLY A 32 13.75 -27.66 -22.61
N SER A 33 13.62 -27.05 -21.44
CA SER A 33 14.19 -27.54 -20.18
C SER A 33 13.32 -27.20 -18.97
N ASP A 34 13.60 -27.87 -17.86
CA ASP A 34 12.96 -27.60 -16.57
C ASP A 34 13.31 -26.20 -16.04
N LEU A 35 14.52 -25.71 -16.31
CA LEU A 35 14.93 -24.36 -15.94
C LEU A 35 14.10 -23.31 -16.67
N GLN A 36 13.91 -23.46 -17.98
CA GLN A 36 13.09 -22.53 -18.76
C GLN A 36 11.64 -22.50 -18.26
N ARG A 37 11.07 -23.67 -17.93
CA ARG A 37 9.72 -23.76 -17.32
C ARG A 37 9.65 -22.98 -16.01
N GLU A 38 10.65 -23.14 -15.16
CA GLU A 38 10.70 -22.45 -13.86
C GLU A 38 10.85 -20.93 -14.02
N LEU A 39 11.68 -20.45 -14.95
CA LEU A 39 11.82 -19.03 -15.24
C LEU A 39 10.51 -18.42 -15.76
N ILE A 40 9.77 -19.13 -16.62
CA ILE A 40 8.45 -18.73 -17.11
C ILE A 40 7.43 -18.66 -15.96
N LEU A 41 7.40 -19.68 -15.08
CA LEU A 41 6.53 -19.69 -13.89
C LEU A 41 6.81 -18.52 -12.96
N ARG A 42 8.10 -18.23 -12.72
CA ARG A 42 8.52 -17.10 -11.88
C ARG A 42 8.15 -15.75 -12.50
N ALA A 43 8.28 -15.58 -13.81
CA ALA A 43 7.83 -14.35 -14.49
C ALA A 43 6.32 -14.13 -14.29
N VAL A 44 5.52 -15.19 -14.35
CA VAL A 44 4.08 -15.10 -14.04
C VAL A 44 3.83 -14.75 -12.57
N ALA A 45 4.54 -15.38 -11.63
CA ALA A 45 4.45 -15.06 -10.20
C ALA A 45 4.83 -13.59 -9.90
N SER A 46 5.76 -13.01 -10.68
CA SER A 46 6.14 -11.59 -10.61
C SER A 46 5.12 -10.63 -11.25
N ALA A 47 3.94 -11.14 -11.61
CA ALA A 47 2.79 -10.39 -12.15
C ALA A 47 3.08 -9.69 -13.49
N HIS A 48 3.86 -10.35 -14.37
CA HIS A 48 4.02 -9.92 -15.75
C HIS A 48 2.76 -10.17 -16.58
N THR A 49 2.62 -9.44 -17.68
CA THR A 49 1.52 -9.61 -18.62
C THR A 49 1.72 -10.85 -19.49
N PRO A 50 0.65 -11.44 -20.05
CA PRO A 50 0.78 -12.57 -20.98
C PRO A 50 1.70 -12.29 -22.17
N GLY A 51 1.67 -11.06 -22.70
CA GLY A 51 2.51 -10.66 -23.84
C GLY A 51 4.00 -10.58 -23.48
N GLU A 52 4.33 -10.03 -22.31
CA GLU A 52 5.71 -10.00 -21.79
C GLU A 52 6.23 -11.42 -21.55
N VAL A 53 5.44 -12.28 -20.91
CA VAL A 53 5.83 -13.67 -20.63
C VAL A 53 6.03 -14.48 -21.92
N HIS A 54 5.18 -14.27 -22.93
CA HIS A 54 5.37 -14.91 -24.23
C HIS A 54 6.66 -14.47 -24.91
N ALA A 55 6.89 -13.16 -25.02
CA ALA A 55 8.10 -12.63 -25.65
C ALA A 55 9.37 -13.06 -24.90
N PHE A 56 9.30 -13.12 -23.56
CA PHE A 56 10.38 -13.65 -22.72
C PHE A 56 10.62 -15.15 -22.99
N ALA A 57 9.55 -15.96 -23.06
CA ALA A 57 9.68 -17.39 -23.38
C ALA A 57 10.30 -17.63 -24.76
N ASP A 58 10.00 -16.80 -25.76
CA ASP A 58 10.62 -16.87 -27.09
C ASP A 58 12.13 -16.59 -27.04
N GLN A 59 12.56 -15.62 -26.22
CA GLN A 59 13.99 -15.35 -26.00
C GLN A 59 14.68 -16.53 -25.30
N LEU A 60 14.05 -17.09 -24.26
CA LEU A 60 14.60 -18.24 -23.53
C LEU A 60 14.80 -19.47 -24.41
N ARG A 61 13.86 -19.75 -25.35
CA ARG A 61 13.97 -20.87 -26.29
C ARG A 61 15.20 -20.80 -27.18
N ALA A 62 15.69 -19.59 -27.47
CA ALA A 62 16.87 -19.38 -28.29
C ALA A 62 18.18 -19.59 -27.51
N MET A 63 18.12 -19.76 -26.18
CA MET A 63 19.26 -19.85 -25.28
C MET A 63 19.43 -21.26 -24.72
N SER A 64 20.68 -21.63 -24.45
CA SER A 64 20.98 -22.80 -23.62
C SER A 64 20.59 -22.54 -22.15
N ASP A 65 20.48 -23.60 -21.34
CA ASP A 65 20.15 -23.45 -19.92
C ASP A 65 21.17 -22.61 -19.15
N GLU A 66 22.45 -22.73 -19.49
CA GLU A 66 23.51 -21.96 -18.85
C GLU A 66 23.42 -20.47 -19.20
N GLU A 67 23.17 -20.15 -20.48
CA GLU A 67 22.93 -18.78 -20.93
C GLU A 67 21.63 -18.20 -20.35
N ALA A 68 20.56 -18.98 -20.29
CA ALA A 68 19.28 -18.56 -19.71
C ALA A 68 19.43 -18.28 -18.21
N TYR A 69 20.14 -19.14 -17.48
CA TYR A 69 20.43 -18.94 -16.06
C TYR A 69 21.26 -17.67 -15.85
N GLU A 70 22.33 -17.49 -16.62
CA GLU A 70 23.16 -16.29 -16.54
C GLU A 70 22.36 -15.04 -16.90
N ALA A 71 21.54 -15.05 -17.95
CA ALA A 71 20.76 -13.89 -18.35
C ALA A 71 19.68 -13.51 -17.32
N CYS A 72 19.11 -14.48 -16.59
CA CYS A 72 17.95 -14.27 -15.71
C CYS A 72 18.29 -14.26 -14.21
N THR A 73 19.56 -14.38 -13.83
CA THR A 73 19.99 -14.33 -12.43
C THR A 73 21.15 -13.35 -12.23
N LEU A 74 21.14 -12.61 -11.12
CA LEU A 74 22.27 -11.76 -10.73
C LEU A 74 23.20 -12.57 -9.82
N HIS A 75 24.46 -12.70 -10.23
CA HIS A 75 25.54 -13.19 -9.39
C HIS A 75 26.30 -12.01 -8.76
N ASP A 76 27.30 -12.31 -7.94
CA ASP A 76 28.25 -11.37 -7.32
C ASP A 76 28.95 -10.43 -8.32
N THR A 77 28.80 -10.69 -9.62
CA THR A 77 29.31 -9.87 -10.74
C THR A 77 28.36 -8.75 -11.17
N ALA A 78 27.28 -8.48 -10.43
CA ALA A 78 26.39 -7.36 -10.71
C ALA A 78 27.17 -6.02 -10.66
N PRO A 79 27.00 -5.13 -11.66
CA PRO A 79 27.61 -3.80 -11.67
C PRO A 79 27.33 -3.03 -10.36
N GLU A 80 28.36 -2.34 -9.85
CA GLU A 80 28.26 -1.52 -8.62
C GLU A 80 27.24 -0.38 -8.72
N ASP A 81 26.82 -0.03 -9.93
CA ASP A 81 25.88 1.05 -10.23
C ASP A 81 24.41 0.69 -9.95
N TYR A 82 24.09 -0.58 -9.65
CA TYR A 82 22.72 -1.01 -9.35
C TYR A 82 22.33 -0.72 -7.90
N THR A 83 21.13 -0.19 -7.73
CA THR A 83 20.60 0.06 -6.38
C THR A 83 20.23 -1.26 -5.71
N VAL A 84 20.31 -1.32 -4.38
CA VAL A 84 19.88 -2.51 -3.60
C VAL A 84 18.46 -2.95 -3.95
N SER A 85 17.56 -2.00 -4.21
CA SER A 85 16.19 -2.30 -4.63
C SER A 85 16.11 -2.96 -6.02
N GLN A 86 16.98 -2.59 -6.95
CA GLN A 86 17.07 -3.23 -8.27
C GLN A 86 17.63 -4.65 -8.15
N LEU A 87 18.67 -4.85 -7.33
CA LEU A 87 19.26 -6.16 -7.08
C LEU A 87 18.24 -7.13 -6.48
N LEU A 88 17.56 -6.73 -5.40
CA LEU A 88 16.52 -7.54 -4.76
C LEU A 88 15.36 -7.86 -5.71
N ARG A 89 15.01 -6.91 -6.58
CA ARG A 89 13.95 -7.14 -7.57
C ARG A 89 14.37 -8.14 -8.62
N ALA A 90 15.58 -7.99 -9.19
CA ALA A 90 16.10 -8.91 -10.20
C ALA A 90 16.38 -10.31 -9.63
N GLU A 91 16.65 -10.45 -8.34
CA GLU A 91 16.73 -11.77 -7.70
C GLU A 91 15.35 -12.48 -7.67
N ALA A 92 14.27 -11.72 -7.47
CA ALA A 92 12.91 -12.24 -7.43
C ALA A 92 12.28 -12.45 -8.81
N ASP A 93 12.57 -11.54 -9.75
CA ASP A 93 11.90 -11.37 -11.04
C ASP A 93 12.90 -11.64 -12.20
N PRO A 94 12.84 -12.82 -12.84
CA PRO A 94 13.80 -13.21 -13.88
C PRO A 94 13.68 -12.35 -15.15
N LEU A 95 12.49 -11.81 -15.43
CA LEU A 95 12.25 -10.98 -16.59
C LEU A 95 12.89 -9.60 -16.39
N PHE A 96 12.74 -9.02 -15.19
CA PHE A 96 13.44 -7.80 -14.81
C PHE A 96 14.97 -7.99 -14.81
N ALA A 97 15.48 -9.13 -14.33
CA ALA A 97 16.91 -9.44 -14.40
C ALA A 97 17.42 -9.50 -15.85
N PHE A 98 16.64 -10.13 -16.73
CA PHE A 98 16.94 -10.23 -18.16
C PHE A 98 17.04 -8.85 -18.82
N GLU A 99 16.07 -7.97 -18.58
CA GLU A 99 16.09 -6.60 -19.09
C GLU A 99 17.27 -5.79 -18.53
N LEU A 100 17.56 -5.95 -17.23
CA LEU A 100 18.66 -5.27 -16.57
C LEU A 100 20.03 -5.65 -17.16
N LYS A 101 20.17 -6.86 -17.70
CA LYS A 101 21.37 -7.32 -18.41
C LYS A 101 21.39 -6.96 -19.90
N GLY A 102 20.45 -6.14 -20.36
CA GLY A 102 20.36 -5.65 -21.74
C GLY A 102 19.55 -6.54 -22.67
N GLY A 103 18.83 -7.53 -22.14
CA GLY A 103 17.84 -8.27 -22.91
C GLY A 103 16.68 -7.36 -23.33
N THR A 104 16.22 -7.49 -24.57
CA THR A 104 15.11 -6.70 -25.10
C THR A 104 13.88 -7.58 -25.27
N ILE A 105 12.79 -7.21 -24.60
CA ILE A 105 11.50 -7.88 -24.72
C ILE A 105 10.59 -6.97 -25.52
N GLU A 106 10.32 -7.36 -26.76
CA GLU A 106 9.32 -6.68 -27.60
C GLU A 106 8.02 -7.49 -27.54
N PRO A 107 7.04 -7.09 -26.73
CA PRO A 107 5.77 -7.81 -26.66
C PRO A 107 5.05 -7.66 -28.01
N ASN A 108 4.72 -8.79 -28.63
CA ASN A 108 3.89 -8.78 -29.85
C ASN A 108 2.51 -8.18 -29.53
N GLU A 109 2.14 -7.09 -30.22
CA GLU A 109 0.93 -6.28 -30.00
C GLU A 109 -0.41 -7.02 -30.21
N VAL A 110 -0.38 -8.32 -30.52
CA VAL A 110 -1.55 -9.07 -31.01
C VAL A 110 -2.52 -9.45 -29.87
N THR A 111 -2.12 -9.30 -28.62
CA THR A 111 -2.99 -9.60 -27.47
C THR A 111 -3.85 -8.37 -27.14
N PRO A 112 -5.20 -8.48 -27.06
CA PRO A 112 -6.04 -7.35 -26.64
C PRO A 112 -5.52 -6.80 -25.33
N ALA A 113 -5.35 -5.48 -25.23
CA ALA A 113 -4.69 -4.77 -24.14
C ALA A 113 -5.22 -5.21 -22.76
N PHE A 114 -4.63 -6.27 -22.22
CA PHE A 114 -4.87 -6.72 -20.87
C PHE A 114 -4.05 -5.80 -19.98
N THR A 115 -4.73 -4.83 -19.37
CA THR A 115 -4.11 -4.06 -18.30
C THR A 115 -4.21 -4.94 -17.06
N PRO A 116 -3.11 -5.49 -16.53
CA PRO A 116 -3.18 -6.25 -15.30
C PRO A 116 -3.80 -5.35 -14.22
N PRO A 117 -4.60 -5.89 -13.30
CA PRO A 117 -5.03 -5.12 -12.15
C PRO A 117 -3.79 -4.56 -11.44
N PRO A 118 -3.85 -3.32 -10.90
CA PRO A 118 -2.71 -2.71 -10.24
C PRO A 118 -2.19 -3.68 -9.17
N ARG A 119 -0.89 -3.99 -9.20
CA ARG A 119 -0.20 -4.91 -8.28
C ARG A 119 -0.76 -4.70 -6.88
N GLN A 120 -1.67 -5.58 -6.46
CA GLN A 120 -2.10 -5.56 -5.07
C GLN A 120 -0.87 -5.95 -4.29
N ALA A 121 -0.45 -5.11 -3.34
CA ALA A 121 0.62 -5.46 -2.42
C ALA A 121 0.32 -6.87 -1.93
N VAL A 122 1.28 -7.79 -2.15
CA VAL A 122 1.19 -9.20 -1.74
C VAL A 122 0.50 -9.20 -0.40
N LYS A 123 -0.70 -9.76 -0.35
CA LYS A 123 -1.49 -9.82 0.88
C LYS A 123 -0.66 -10.70 1.80
N VAL A 124 0.23 -10.08 2.59
CA VAL A 124 1.02 -10.75 3.60
C VAL A 124 -0.02 -11.50 4.42
N ARG A 125 -0.10 -12.81 4.21
CA ARG A 125 -0.97 -13.66 5.00
C ARG A 125 -0.53 -13.43 6.42
N HIS A 126 -1.36 -12.72 7.17
CA HIS A 126 -1.16 -12.52 8.60
C HIS A 126 -1.11 -13.94 9.18
N LEU A 127 0.09 -14.37 9.57
CA LEU A 127 0.36 -15.62 10.32
C LEU A 127 -0.19 -15.54 11.75
N ASN A 128 -1.35 -14.90 11.96
CA ASN A 128 -1.91 -14.60 13.27
C ASN A 128 -3.12 -15.46 13.66
N ASP A 129 -3.45 -16.51 12.91
CA ASP A 129 -4.49 -17.47 13.31
C ASP A 129 -3.95 -18.78 13.91
N GLU A 130 -2.66 -18.84 14.26
CA GLU A 130 -2.17 -19.84 15.21
C GLU A 130 -1.82 -19.16 16.55
N PRO A 131 -2.36 -19.63 17.69
CA PRO A 131 -1.96 -19.11 18.99
C PRO A 131 -0.49 -19.48 19.22
N MET A 132 0.37 -18.47 19.16
CA MET A 132 1.79 -18.58 19.48
C MET A 132 1.92 -19.03 20.94
N ILE A 133 2.14 -20.34 21.14
CA ILE A 133 2.50 -20.89 22.44
C ILE A 133 3.91 -20.39 22.76
N ASP A 134 3.99 -19.58 23.81
CA ASP A 134 5.22 -19.04 24.35
C ASP A 134 6.22 -20.19 24.66
N PRO A 135 7.38 -20.27 23.98
CA PRO A 135 8.33 -21.38 24.15
C PRO A 135 8.96 -21.43 25.55
N LEU A 136 8.80 -20.38 26.37
CA LEU A 136 9.22 -20.38 27.78
C LEU A 136 8.20 -21.02 28.73
N VAL A 137 6.92 -21.11 28.35
CA VAL A 137 5.88 -21.74 29.17
C VAL A 137 5.90 -23.26 29.02
N ALA A 138 6.26 -23.78 27.83
CA ALA A 138 6.33 -25.22 27.56
C ALA A 138 7.47 -25.95 28.30
N VAL A 139 8.52 -25.22 28.74
CA VAL A 139 9.69 -25.80 29.44
C VAL A 139 9.48 -25.87 30.96
N LEU A 140 8.58 -25.06 31.52
CA LEU A 140 8.32 -25.02 32.97
C LEU A 140 7.17 -25.92 33.45
N SER A 141 6.42 -26.56 32.54
CA SER A 141 5.29 -27.43 32.93
C SER A 141 5.60 -28.92 33.02
N ARG A 142 6.88 -29.32 33.03
CA ARG A 142 7.26 -30.72 33.28
C ARG A 142 7.30 -31.05 34.77
N LYS A 143 6.32 -31.87 35.18
CA LYS A 143 6.25 -32.72 36.39
C LYS A 143 6.05 -32.02 37.73
N ARG A 144 4.87 -32.22 38.31
CA ARG A 144 4.68 -33.13 39.46
C ARG A 144 3.24 -33.59 39.58
N SER A 145 3.07 -34.91 39.56
CA SER A 145 1.92 -35.65 40.03
C SER A 145 1.81 -35.54 41.55
N SER A 146 0.62 -35.25 42.06
CA SER A 146 0.15 -35.74 43.36
C SER A 146 -1.38 -35.64 43.42
N GLU A 147 -1.97 -36.78 43.74
CA GLU A 147 -3.39 -37.01 44.00
C GLU A 147 -3.93 -36.18 45.18
N SER A 148 -5.27 -36.16 45.25
CA SER A 148 -6.14 -35.83 46.39
C SER A 148 -6.32 -34.34 46.75
N PHE A 149 -7.49 -33.80 46.41
CA PHE A 149 -8.39 -33.21 47.40
C PHE A 149 -9.79 -33.00 46.77
N GLU A 150 -10.70 -33.94 47.00
CA GLU A 150 -12.14 -33.66 46.90
C GLU A 150 -12.53 -32.79 48.10
N ALA A 151 -13.05 -31.59 47.83
CA ALA A 151 -14.01 -30.90 48.70
C ALA A 151 -14.60 -29.68 47.98
N GLU A 152 -15.88 -29.80 47.62
CA GLU A 152 -16.95 -28.81 47.73
C GLU A 152 -16.61 -27.31 47.68
N SER A 153 -17.16 -26.58 46.68
CA SER A 153 -18.15 -25.51 46.92
C SER A 153 -18.65 -24.82 45.64
N PRO A 154 -19.86 -24.22 45.67
CA PRO A 154 -20.67 -23.95 44.49
C PRO A 154 -20.49 -22.54 43.93
N GLY A 155 -20.93 -22.39 42.67
CA GLY A 155 -20.70 -21.23 41.82
C GLY A 155 -21.29 -19.91 42.34
N VAL A 156 -20.49 -18.85 42.17
CA VAL A 156 -20.93 -17.46 42.20
C VAL A 156 -20.38 -16.79 40.94
N ARG A 157 -21.28 -16.46 40.01
CA ARG A 157 -20.96 -15.64 38.82
C ARG A 157 -20.63 -14.22 39.30
N PRO A 158 -19.50 -13.61 38.90
CA PRO A 158 -19.28 -12.19 39.15
C PRO A 158 -20.19 -11.37 38.23
N LYS A 159 -21.03 -10.52 38.83
CA LYS A 159 -21.71 -9.42 38.12
C LYS A 159 -20.66 -8.44 37.61
N SER A 160 -20.72 -8.10 36.33
CA SER A 160 -19.93 -7.02 35.74
C SER A 160 -20.23 -5.71 36.47
N LEU A 161 -19.21 -5.10 37.07
CA LEU A 161 -19.29 -3.72 37.54
C LEU A 161 -19.44 -2.79 36.33
N ASP A 162 -20.54 -2.06 36.27
CA ASP A 162 -20.75 -0.97 35.32
C ASP A 162 -19.99 0.26 35.80
N TRP A 163 -18.95 0.64 35.06
CA TRP A 163 -18.09 1.79 35.37
C TRP A 163 -18.81 3.14 35.30
N ASN A 164 -20.04 3.20 34.80
CA ASN A 164 -20.81 4.44 34.68
C ASN A 164 -21.47 4.93 35.97
N GLU A 165 -21.54 4.12 37.04
CA GLU A 165 -22.22 4.52 38.29
C GLU A 165 -21.34 5.34 39.26
N LEU A 166 -20.05 5.55 38.96
CA LEU A 166 -19.09 6.18 39.89
C LEU A 166 -18.83 7.68 39.68
N GLN A 167 -19.62 8.40 38.88
CA GLN A 167 -19.43 9.85 38.69
C GLN A 167 -20.68 10.68 39.07
N PRO A 168 -20.82 11.11 40.34
CA PRO A 168 -22.02 11.81 40.80
C PRO A 168 -22.14 13.29 40.36
N ASN A 169 -21.32 13.80 39.42
CA ASN A 169 -21.35 15.22 38.99
C ASN A 169 -20.91 15.44 37.53
N ARG A 170 -21.48 14.71 36.57
CA ARG A 170 -21.27 15.02 35.15
C ARG A 170 -22.39 15.99 34.68
N PRO A 171 -22.05 17.17 34.12
CA PRO A 171 -23.06 18.04 33.53
C PRO A 171 -23.77 17.32 32.37
N PRO A 172 -25.07 17.60 32.14
CA PRO A 172 -25.84 16.93 31.11
C PRO A 172 -25.19 17.17 29.73
N PRO A 173 -25.15 16.15 28.86
CA PRO A 173 -24.62 16.32 27.52
C PRO A 173 -25.41 17.42 26.78
N PRO A 174 -24.74 18.27 25.98
CA PRO A 174 -25.43 19.27 25.18
C PRO A 174 -26.44 18.57 24.27
N LYS A 175 -27.67 19.09 24.25
CA LYS A 175 -28.75 18.59 23.40
C LYS A 175 -28.28 18.57 21.95
N LYS A 176 -28.33 17.39 21.32
CA LYS A 176 -28.14 17.24 19.88
C LYS A 176 -29.28 17.97 19.18
N ASP A 177 -28.96 19.04 18.49
CA ASP A 177 -29.86 19.66 17.52
C ASP A 177 -29.99 18.73 16.32
N ASP A 178 -31.17 18.11 16.19
CA ASP A 178 -31.59 17.32 15.03
C ASP A 178 -31.88 18.26 13.85
N SER A 179 -30.82 18.87 13.29
CA SER A 179 -30.88 19.52 11.99
C SER A 179 -30.41 18.54 10.90
N LEU A 180 -31.37 18.22 10.03
CA LEU A 180 -31.23 17.37 8.85
C LEU A 180 -30.12 17.87 7.91
N GLY A 181 -29.10 17.04 7.72
CA GLY A 181 -28.08 17.18 6.69
C GLY A 181 -27.03 16.08 6.86
N SER A 182 -27.07 15.06 6.01
CA SER A 182 -26.25 13.85 6.03
C SER A 182 -24.76 14.08 5.70
N SER A 183 -24.07 14.93 6.47
CA SER A 183 -22.63 15.23 6.30
C SER A 183 -21.75 14.68 7.44
N GLN A 184 -22.30 13.85 8.33
CA GLN A 184 -21.49 13.26 9.42
C GLN A 184 -20.47 12.22 8.93
N GLY A 185 -20.72 11.58 7.78
CA GLY A 185 -19.78 10.62 7.20
C GLY A 185 -18.54 11.25 6.57
N THR A 186 -18.55 12.55 6.28
CA THR A 186 -17.48 13.20 5.51
C THR A 186 -16.40 13.86 6.37
N ARG A 187 -16.63 14.14 7.65
CA ARG A 187 -15.68 14.83 8.55
C ARG A 187 -14.87 13.89 9.45
N PHE A 188 -14.60 12.69 8.95
CA PHE A 188 -13.91 11.66 9.72
C PHE A 188 -12.47 12.08 10.09
N LEU A 189 -11.78 12.77 9.19
CA LEU A 189 -10.38 13.14 9.40
C LEU A 189 -10.25 14.26 10.43
N GLU A 190 -11.14 15.26 10.40
CA GLU A 190 -11.17 16.36 11.37
C GLU A 190 -11.27 15.83 12.81
N GLY A 191 -12.15 14.85 13.05
CA GLY A 191 -12.35 14.27 14.38
C GLY A 191 -11.13 13.52 14.89
N ILE A 192 -10.52 12.67 14.06
CA ILE A 192 -9.33 11.90 14.44
C ILE A 192 -8.15 12.82 14.70
N LEU A 193 -7.91 13.79 13.82
CA LEU A 193 -6.81 14.72 13.94
C LEU A 193 -7.00 15.65 15.13
N GLY A 194 -8.22 16.15 15.35
CA GLY A 194 -8.58 16.94 16.51
C GLY A 194 -8.34 16.21 17.83
N GLU A 195 -8.63 14.90 17.89
CA GLU A 195 -8.31 14.08 19.05
C GLU A 195 -6.80 13.92 19.24
N ALA A 196 -6.08 13.55 18.17
CA ALA A 196 -4.65 13.29 18.21
C ALA A 196 -3.82 14.54 18.55
N THR A 197 -4.25 15.73 18.11
CA THR A 197 -3.55 16.98 18.36
C THR A 197 -4.19 17.84 19.44
N ARG A 198 -5.11 17.28 20.23
CA ARG A 198 -5.82 18.02 21.29
C ARG A 198 -4.83 18.67 22.28
N SER A 199 -3.75 17.96 22.64
CA SER A 199 -2.70 18.46 23.53
C SER A 199 -1.90 19.62 22.94
N LEU A 200 -1.83 19.71 21.61
CA LEU A 200 -1.13 20.77 20.88
C LEU A 200 -2.01 22.00 20.65
N GLN A 201 -3.27 21.97 21.08
CA GLN A 201 -4.26 23.04 20.87
C GLN A 201 -4.43 23.43 19.39
N ILE A 202 -4.21 22.48 18.49
CA ILE A 202 -4.41 22.67 17.05
C ILE A 202 -5.85 22.27 16.72
N SER A 203 -6.64 23.23 16.26
CA SER A 203 -7.94 22.96 15.64
C SER A 203 -7.79 22.74 14.15
N TRP A 204 -8.43 21.71 13.62
CA TRP A 204 -8.41 21.37 12.21
C TRP A 204 -9.71 21.77 11.52
N LYS A 205 -9.65 21.98 10.20
CA LYS A 205 -10.82 22.16 9.34
C LYS A 205 -10.61 21.42 8.04
N GLU A 206 -11.60 20.63 7.67
CA GLU A 206 -11.64 20.05 6.34
C GLU A 206 -12.12 21.07 5.31
N HIS A 207 -11.43 21.12 4.18
CA HIS A 207 -11.76 21.93 3.02
C HIS A 207 -11.77 21.05 1.78
N ASP A 208 -12.89 21.05 1.06
CA ASP A 208 -12.93 20.51 -0.29
C ASP A 208 -12.14 21.42 -1.24
N VAL A 209 -11.43 20.81 -2.19
CA VAL A 209 -10.57 21.51 -3.15
C VAL A 209 -11.26 21.54 -4.51
N ASP A 210 -11.35 22.74 -5.09
CA ASP A 210 -11.98 23.03 -6.39
C ASP A 210 -13.46 22.62 -6.50
N LEU A 211 -14.17 22.66 -5.36
CA LEU A 211 -15.63 22.55 -5.29
C LEU A 211 -16.26 23.90 -4.89
N PRO A 212 -17.52 24.17 -5.28
CA PRO A 212 -18.22 25.41 -4.87
C PRO A 212 -18.25 25.57 -3.34
N GLY A 213 -17.73 26.68 -2.84
CA GLY A 213 -17.59 26.95 -1.40
C GLY A 213 -16.37 26.31 -0.73
N GLY A 214 -15.56 25.57 -1.49
CA GLY A 214 -14.26 25.05 -1.08
C GLY A 214 -13.10 26.03 -1.33
N LEU A 215 -11.88 25.55 -1.15
CA LEU A 215 -10.66 26.29 -1.49
C LEU A 215 -10.25 25.99 -2.94
N SER A 216 -9.63 26.96 -3.61
CA SER A 216 -8.88 26.66 -4.83
C SER A 216 -7.64 25.82 -4.51
N MET A 217 -7.16 25.01 -5.47
CA MET A 217 -5.91 24.26 -5.31
C MET A 217 -4.74 25.17 -4.87
N GLN A 218 -4.64 26.38 -5.42
CA GLN A 218 -3.58 27.33 -5.10
C GLN A 218 -3.65 27.80 -3.64
N GLU A 219 -4.85 28.14 -3.15
CA GLU A 219 -5.05 28.53 -1.75
C GLU A 219 -4.80 27.36 -0.79
N ALA A 220 -5.22 26.16 -1.16
CA ALA A 220 -4.99 24.94 -0.40
C ALA A 220 -3.50 24.66 -0.23
N VAL A 221 -2.73 24.66 -1.33
CA VAL A 221 -1.28 24.44 -1.31
C VAL A 221 -0.55 25.56 -0.58
N SER A 222 -0.93 26.83 -0.77
CA SER A 222 -0.33 27.96 -0.05
C SER A 222 -0.58 27.88 1.46
N SER A 223 -1.77 27.48 1.88
CA SER A 223 -2.12 27.30 3.29
C SER A 223 -1.38 26.12 3.90
N ALA A 224 -1.28 25.01 3.15
CA ALA A 224 -0.51 23.84 3.55
C ALA A 224 0.97 24.18 3.73
N ALA A 225 1.57 24.94 2.81
CA ALA A 225 2.95 25.39 2.90
C ALA A 225 3.23 26.14 4.21
N GLY A 226 2.30 26.98 4.67
CA GLY A 226 2.41 27.68 5.96
C GLY A 226 2.35 26.75 7.18
N ALA A 227 1.59 25.65 7.11
CA ALA A 227 1.57 24.61 8.14
C ALA A 227 2.85 23.75 8.11
N LEU A 228 3.28 23.32 6.92
CA LEU A 228 4.49 22.53 6.72
C LEU A 228 5.75 23.28 7.16
N ALA A 229 5.84 24.59 6.92
CA ALA A 229 6.94 25.43 7.40
C ALA A 229 7.06 25.46 8.93
N ARG A 230 5.99 25.13 9.66
CA ARG A 230 5.96 24.99 11.13
C ARG A 230 6.16 23.54 11.59
N GLY A 231 6.47 22.62 10.66
CA GLY A 231 6.61 21.20 10.96
C GLY A 231 5.27 20.50 11.26
N ILE A 232 4.15 21.07 10.84
CA ILE A 232 2.82 20.49 11.05
C ILE A 232 2.44 19.70 9.79
N PRO A 233 2.33 18.36 9.85
CA PRO A 233 1.89 17.56 8.72
C PRO A 233 0.47 17.92 8.31
N VAL A 234 0.18 17.92 7.01
CA VAL A 234 -1.12 18.32 6.46
C VAL A 234 -1.80 17.11 5.82
N PRO A 235 -2.82 16.55 6.46
CA PRO A 235 -3.58 15.44 5.90
C PRO A 235 -4.43 15.89 4.71
N CYS A 236 -4.51 15.07 3.69
CA CYS A 236 -5.33 15.33 2.51
C CYS A 236 -5.82 14.04 1.86
N ALA A 237 -6.80 14.18 0.98
CA ALA A 237 -7.27 13.10 0.13
C ALA A 237 -6.93 13.43 -1.33
N VAL A 238 -6.52 12.40 -2.07
CA VAL A 238 -6.30 12.46 -3.52
C VAL A 238 -7.31 11.57 -4.24
N GLY A 239 -7.59 11.91 -5.49
CA GLY A 239 -8.45 11.13 -6.37
C GLY A 239 -8.45 11.61 -7.80
N ALA A 240 -9.38 11.10 -8.60
CA ALA A 240 -9.41 11.33 -10.04
C ALA A 240 -10.01 12.71 -10.42
N ARG A 241 -11.00 13.17 -9.65
CA ARG A 241 -11.79 14.39 -9.91
C ARG A 241 -12.13 15.11 -8.60
N ALA A 242 -12.49 16.39 -8.66
CA ALA A 242 -12.97 17.11 -7.48
C ALA A 242 -14.18 16.38 -6.86
N GLY A 243 -14.18 16.24 -5.53
CA GLY A 243 -15.17 15.45 -4.79
C GLY A 243 -14.96 13.93 -4.77
N ASP A 244 -14.02 13.39 -5.56
CA ASP A 244 -13.67 11.97 -5.55
C ASP A 244 -12.52 11.72 -4.57
N HIS A 245 -12.84 11.39 -3.32
CA HIS A 245 -11.86 11.20 -2.24
C HIS A 245 -11.51 9.70 -2.13
N ARG A 246 -10.43 9.27 -2.79
CA ARG A 246 -10.10 7.84 -2.87
C ARG A 246 -8.99 7.42 -1.93
N LEU A 247 -7.91 8.18 -1.91
CA LEU A 247 -6.69 7.80 -1.22
C LEU A 247 -6.31 8.89 -0.22
N PHE A 248 -6.10 8.49 1.02
CA PHE A 248 -5.60 9.36 2.07
C PHE A 248 -4.08 9.46 1.97
N VAL A 249 -3.58 10.69 2.00
CA VAL A 249 -2.14 10.98 1.99
C VAL A 249 -1.85 12.12 2.97
N VAL A 250 -0.60 12.20 3.41
CA VAL A 250 -0.14 13.24 4.35
C VAL A 250 0.99 14.02 3.69
N MET A 251 0.87 15.34 3.65
CA MET A 251 1.99 16.20 3.31
C MET A 251 2.90 16.32 4.53
N LEU A 252 4.17 16.00 4.38
CA LEU A 252 5.13 15.95 5.49
C LEU A 252 6.08 17.14 5.52
N GLN A 253 6.64 17.49 4.36
CA GLN A 253 7.71 18.49 4.26
C GLN A 253 7.54 19.35 3.02
N LEU A 254 8.05 20.57 3.11
CA LEU A 254 8.19 21.52 2.01
C LEU A 254 9.68 21.74 1.75
N SER A 255 10.12 21.49 0.52
CA SER A 255 11.45 21.85 0.04
C SER A 255 11.32 23.01 -0.94
N THR A 256 12.19 24.01 -0.79
CA THR A 256 12.17 25.22 -1.62
C THR A 256 13.53 25.42 -2.27
N SER A 257 13.56 25.50 -3.59
CA SER A 257 14.76 25.74 -4.38
C SER A 257 14.50 26.87 -5.37
N GLY A 258 14.98 28.08 -5.05
CA GLY A 258 14.71 29.28 -5.84
C GLY A 258 13.21 29.61 -5.89
N LYS A 259 12.63 29.57 -7.10
CA LYS A 259 11.18 29.80 -7.32
C LYS A 259 10.36 28.51 -7.26
N ASN A 260 11.00 27.36 -7.21
CA ASN A 260 10.34 26.07 -7.25
C ASN A 260 10.14 25.56 -5.83
N ARG A 261 8.94 25.03 -5.57
CA ARG A 261 8.61 24.34 -4.33
C ARG A 261 8.27 22.89 -4.65
N ALA A 262 8.72 21.98 -3.79
CA ALA A 262 8.36 20.58 -3.84
C ALA A 262 7.79 20.16 -2.48
N ILE A 263 6.77 19.32 -2.50
CA ILE A 263 6.07 18.83 -1.32
C ILE A 263 6.28 17.32 -1.22
N GLN A 264 6.67 16.86 -0.04
CA GLN A 264 6.77 15.44 0.27
C GLN A 264 5.39 14.91 0.64
N LEU A 265 4.86 13.98 -0.14
CA LEU A 265 3.63 13.25 0.12
C LEU A 265 3.96 11.86 0.67
N TYR A 266 3.19 11.42 1.67
CA TYR A 266 3.29 10.11 2.27
C TYR A 266 1.94 9.41 2.26
N ASN A 267 1.92 8.18 1.74
CA ASN A 267 0.76 7.29 1.82
C ASN A 267 0.95 6.32 2.99
N PRO A 268 0.18 6.44 4.10
CA PRO A 268 0.37 5.59 5.27
C PRO A 268 -0.04 4.13 5.03
N PHE A 269 -0.82 3.83 3.99
CA PHE A 269 -1.28 2.47 3.71
C PHE A 269 -0.30 1.69 2.82
N SER A 270 0.36 2.36 1.87
CA SER A 270 1.37 1.74 1.00
C SER A 270 2.81 2.01 1.43
N THR A 271 3.00 2.79 2.51
CA THR A 271 4.29 3.31 3.00
C THR A 271 5.12 4.06 1.95
N GLU A 272 4.48 4.51 0.87
CA GLU A 272 5.10 5.20 -0.25
C GLU A 272 5.35 6.68 0.10
N VAL A 273 6.55 7.16 -0.22
CA VAL A 273 6.97 8.56 -0.04
C VAL A 273 7.36 9.13 -1.41
N LEU A 274 6.77 10.25 -1.77
CA LEU A 274 6.97 10.89 -3.08
C LEU A 274 7.24 12.38 -2.91
N TRP A 275 8.15 12.92 -3.72
CA TRP A 275 8.33 14.36 -3.87
C TRP A 275 7.61 14.83 -5.12
N VAL A 276 6.72 15.81 -4.96
CA VAL A 276 5.93 16.37 -6.07
C VAL A 276 6.19 17.87 -6.16
N ASN A 277 6.48 18.38 -7.36
CA ASN A 277 6.61 19.81 -7.56
C ASN A 277 5.25 20.49 -7.40
N GLU A 278 5.25 21.68 -6.83
CA GLU A 278 4.04 22.49 -6.72
C GLU A 278 3.42 22.76 -8.11
N GLY A 279 4.25 23.00 -9.13
CA GLY A 279 3.76 23.20 -10.49
C GLY A 279 2.92 22.03 -10.98
N ASP A 280 3.34 20.80 -10.67
CA ASP A 280 2.65 19.57 -11.06
C ASP A 280 1.31 19.42 -10.31
N LEU A 281 1.30 19.77 -9.01
CA LEU A 281 0.08 19.80 -8.19
C LEU A 281 -0.95 20.82 -8.70
N LEU A 282 -0.50 22.02 -9.07
CA LEU A 282 -1.36 23.10 -9.56
C LEU A 282 -1.91 22.79 -10.96
N ALA A 283 -1.08 22.20 -11.82
CA ALA A 283 -1.49 21.82 -13.17
C ALA A 283 -2.43 20.60 -13.20
N SER A 284 -2.72 19.99 -12.04
CA SER A 284 -3.56 18.78 -11.92
C SER A 284 -3.04 17.62 -12.78
N TYR A 285 -1.72 17.53 -12.94
CA TYR A 285 -1.08 16.39 -13.58
C TYR A 285 -1.19 15.14 -12.71
N GLU A 286 -1.07 13.97 -13.36
CA GLU A 286 -1.10 12.69 -12.66
C GLU A 286 -0.03 12.63 -11.57
N LEU A 287 -0.45 12.31 -10.34
CA LEU A 287 0.49 12.19 -9.24
C LEU A 287 1.23 10.85 -9.40
N PRO A 288 2.55 10.81 -9.20
CA PRO A 288 3.38 9.63 -9.45
C PRO A 288 3.23 8.55 -8.36
N PHE A 289 2.03 8.35 -7.82
CA PHE A 289 1.73 7.18 -6.99
C PHE A 289 1.66 5.93 -7.86
N ALA A 290 1.94 4.77 -7.27
CA ALA A 290 1.78 3.47 -7.93
C ALA A 290 0.39 3.30 -8.60
N ASN A 291 -0.64 3.95 -8.06
CA ASN A 291 -1.96 4.02 -8.66
C ASN A 291 -2.17 5.31 -9.49
N LYS A 292 -1.97 5.17 -10.80
CA LYS A 292 -2.16 6.17 -11.86
C LYS A 292 -3.55 6.84 -11.94
N MET A 293 -4.53 6.34 -11.18
CA MET A 293 -5.88 6.92 -11.15
C MET A 293 -5.99 8.18 -10.28
N ASN A 294 -5.04 8.41 -9.39
CA ASN A 294 -5.06 9.52 -8.45
C ASN A 294 -4.30 10.72 -9.03
N ARG A 295 -5.06 11.73 -9.49
CA ARG A 295 -4.50 12.84 -10.29
C ARG A 295 -4.38 14.14 -9.53
N ARG A 296 -5.12 14.32 -8.44
CA ARG A 296 -5.15 15.61 -7.73
C ARG A 296 -5.54 15.46 -6.28
N ILE A 297 -5.18 16.46 -5.50
CA ILE A 297 -5.76 16.67 -4.17
C ILE A 297 -7.22 17.08 -4.34
N THR A 298 -8.11 16.42 -3.62
CA THR A 298 -9.57 16.64 -3.68
C THR A 298 -10.12 17.18 -2.37
N ARG A 299 -9.41 16.95 -1.26
CA ARG A 299 -9.73 17.48 0.06
C ARG A 299 -8.44 17.70 0.84
N ILE A 300 -8.41 18.74 1.66
CA ILE A 300 -7.28 19.04 2.54
C ILE A 300 -7.77 19.38 3.94
N VAL A 301 -7.03 18.97 4.96
CA VAL A 301 -7.32 19.30 6.35
C VAL A 301 -6.29 20.31 6.84
N LEU A 302 -6.72 21.54 7.02
CA LEU A 302 -5.83 22.65 7.39
C LEU A 302 -6.03 23.03 8.86
N PRO A 303 -4.96 23.43 9.57
CA PRO A 303 -5.12 23.98 10.91
C PRO A 303 -5.86 25.32 10.82
N GLN A 304 -7.00 25.46 11.49
CA GLN A 304 -7.63 26.76 11.71
C GLN A 304 -6.68 27.54 12.61
N SER A 305 -5.89 28.43 12.01
CA SER A 305 -4.99 29.41 12.65
C SER A 305 -4.55 29.00 14.06
N LEU A 306 -3.31 28.54 14.22
CA LEU A 306 -2.66 28.55 15.54
C LEU A 306 -2.94 29.92 16.15
N ARG A 307 -3.83 30.00 17.15
CA ARG A 307 -4.02 31.26 17.89
C ARG A 307 -2.61 31.65 18.29
N ALA A 308 -2.17 32.83 17.87
CA ALA A 308 -0.84 33.33 18.18
C ALA A 308 -0.69 33.32 19.70
N ALA A 309 -0.09 32.25 20.20
CA ALA A 309 0.21 32.01 21.59
C ALA A 309 1.73 31.90 21.69
N PHE A 310 2.42 32.87 21.08
CA PHE A 310 3.83 33.19 21.27
C PHE A 310 3.98 34.70 21.10
#